data_AF-A0A0G2AFA9-F1
#
_entry.id   AF-A0A0G2AFA9-F1
#
_cell.length_a   1.000
_cell.length_b   1.000
_cell.length_c   1.000
_cell.angle_alpha   90.00
_cell.angle_beta   90.00
_cell.angle_gamma   90.00
#
_symmetry.space_group_name_H-M   'P 1'
#
loop_
_entity.id
_entity.type
_entity.pdbx_description
1 polymer ?
#
loop_
_entity_poly.entity_id
_entity_poly.type
_entity_poly.pdbx_seq_one_letter_code
_entity_poly.pdbx_strand_id
1 'polypeptide(L)'
;MPTFLSIKEAARRAEKAEITVRRFVQSIVKKQTSSSQRKHIQPTPAEVRTLKKQKRPFSWKISEELILQQFLRNTTLQVAAKTQEKTKEDSALFSLLQSELESKKEQMKVKDDQIQALTEIVHSLNERMREGNVLMASLQKHLALPAGTDAVHLDRREGDSEKDEKQPKKTWIERLFG
;
A
#
# COMPACT_ATOMS: atom_id res chain seq x y z
N MET A 1 20.39 -28.14 19.27
CA MET A 1 20.67 -28.88 18.01
C MET A 1 20.44 -27.92 16.86
N PRO A 2 21.37 -27.79 15.89
CA PRO A 2 21.18 -26.85 14.80
C PRO A 2 20.00 -27.28 13.92
N THR A 3 18.94 -26.46 13.90
CA THR A 3 17.77 -26.67 13.06
C THR A 3 18.14 -26.33 11.61
N PHE A 4 18.10 -27.34 10.74
CA PHE A 4 18.36 -27.17 9.30
C PHE A 4 17.06 -26.90 8.56
N LEU A 5 16.95 -25.72 7.97
CA LEU A 5 15.79 -25.27 7.22
C LEU A 5 16.02 -25.47 5.72
N SER A 6 14.94 -25.77 5.00
CA SER A 6 14.95 -25.71 3.53
C SER A 6 15.16 -24.28 3.05
N ILE A 7 15.65 -24.09 1.81
CA ILE A 7 15.82 -22.74 1.20
C ILE A 7 14.52 -21.93 1.31
N LYS A 8 13.35 -22.57 1.16
CA LYS A 8 12.04 -21.91 1.25
C LYS A 8 11.73 -21.39 2.65
N GLU A 9 11.98 -22.21 3.66
CA GLU A 9 11.74 -21.86 5.06
C GLU A 9 12.73 -20.81 5.54
N ALA A 10 13.99 -20.94 5.11
CA ALA A 10 15.05 -19.96 5.33
C ALA A 10 14.70 -18.58 4.73
N ALA A 11 14.12 -18.56 3.53
CA ALA A 11 13.67 -17.34 2.87
C ALA A 11 12.55 -16.64 3.64
N ARG A 12 11.56 -17.39 4.12
CA ARG A 12 10.49 -16.85 4.99
C ARG A 12 11.05 -16.29 6.29
N ARG A 13 11.96 -17.01 6.94
CA ARG A 13 12.59 -16.59 8.21
C ARG A 13 13.46 -15.33 8.08
N ALA A 14 14.08 -15.15 6.91
CA ALA A 14 14.93 -14.00 6.61
C ALA A 14 14.19 -12.81 6.01
N GLU A 15 12.89 -12.94 5.70
CA GLU A 15 12.11 -11.96 4.93
C GLU A 15 12.80 -11.56 3.61
N LYS A 16 13.46 -12.53 2.95
CA LYS A 16 14.15 -12.33 1.66
C LYS A 16 13.62 -13.28 0.61
N ALA A 17 13.82 -12.91 -0.65
CA ALA A 17 13.48 -13.78 -1.77
C ALA A 17 14.32 -15.08 -1.74
N GLU A 18 13.72 -16.19 -2.14
CA GLU A 18 14.37 -17.51 -2.18
C GLU A 18 15.65 -17.52 -3.01
N ILE A 19 15.69 -16.73 -4.08
CA ILE A 19 16.86 -16.58 -4.96
C ILE A 19 18.07 -15.99 -4.22
N THR A 20 17.85 -15.06 -3.30
CA THR A 20 18.90 -14.41 -2.52
C THR A 20 19.55 -15.42 -1.58
N VAL A 21 18.73 -16.22 -0.89
CA VAL A 21 19.19 -17.30 -0.02
C VAL A 21 19.93 -18.38 -0.84
N ARG A 22 19.43 -18.75 -2.02
CA ARG A 22 20.09 -19.70 -2.92
C ARG A 22 21.47 -19.20 -3.38
N ARG A 23 21.59 -17.94 -3.79
CA ARG A 23 22.87 -17.33 -4.20
C ARG A 23 23.86 -17.29 -3.03
N PHE A 24 23.38 -16.99 -1.83
CA PHE A 24 24.19 -17.01 -0.62
C PHE A 24 24.78 -18.40 -0.33
N VAL A 25 23.96 -19.46 -0.37
CA VAL A 25 24.44 -20.85 -0.23
C VAL A 25 25.48 -21.19 -1.27
N GLN A 26 25.21 -20.88 -2.55
CA GLN A 26 26.16 -21.11 -3.63
C GLN A 26 27.48 -20.37 -3.41
N SER A 27 27.44 -19.14 -2.87
CA SER A 27 28.64 -18.38 -2.58
C SER A 27 29.50 -19.03 -1.48
N ILE A 28 28.87 -19.60 -0.45
CA ILE A 28 29.58 -20.32 0.63
C ILE A 28 30.15 -21.63 0.10
N VAL A 29 29.37 -22.38 -0.68
CA VAL A 29 29.78 -23.64 -1.31
C VAL A 29 30.91 -23.44 -2.31
N LYS A 30 30.98 -22.29 -3.00
CA LYS A 30 32.07 -21.95 -3.92
C LYS A 30 33.35 -21.55 -3.18
N LYS A 31 33.24 -20.88 -2.02
CA LYS A 31 34.36 -20.47 -1.14
C LYS A 31 34.86 -21.60 -0.23
N GLN A 32 34.72 -22.84 -0.69
CA GLN A 32 34.72 -24.12 0.01
C GLN A 32 35.89 -24.41 0.97
N THR A 33 36.99 -23.67 0.89
CA THR A 33 38.29 -24.02 1.52
C THR A 33 38.56 -23.33 2.85
N SER A 34 37.87 -22.24 3.20
CA SER A 34 38.20 -21.43 4.40
C SER A 34 37.03 -21.07 5.32
N SER A 35 35.81 -21.54 5.05
CA SER A 35 34.63 -21.08 5.80
C SER A 35 34.20 -22.05 6.90
N SER A 36 34.41 -21.65 8.16
CA SER A 36 33.78 -22.28 9.35
C SER A 36 32.25 -22.39 9.20
N GLN A 37 31.67 -21.46 8.43
CA GLN A 37 30.26 -21.39 8.04
C GLN A 37 29.76 -22.59 7.22
N ARG A 38 30.64 -23.43 6.66
CA ARG A 38 30.23 -24.59 5.89
C ARG A 38 29.67 -25.74 6.73
N LYS A 39 29.99 -25.78 8.03
CA LYS A 39 29.41 -26.74 8.99
C LYS A 39 27.89 -26.57 9.14
N HIS A 40 27.38 -25.43 8.68
CA HIS A 40 26.00 -25.01 8.80
C HIS A 40 25.18 -25.21 7.50
N ILE A 41 25.74 -25.88 6.49
CA ILE A 41 25.06 -26.18 5.22
C ILE A 41 25.07 -27.69 4.99
N GLN A 42 23.92 -28.25 4.67
CA GLN A 42 23.77 -29.63 4.22
C GLN A 42 23.26 -29.65 2.76
N PRO A 43 23.60 -30.67 1.95
CA PRO A 43 24.47 -31.81 2.24
C PRO A 43 25.98 -31.47 2.23
N THR A 44 26.75 -32.26 2.97
CA THR A 44 28.21 -32.16 3.09
C THR A 44 28.86 -32.42 1.71
N PRO A 45 30.02 -31.83 1.35
CA PRO A 45 30.69 -32.11 0.07
C PRO A 45 30.89 -33.58 -0.28
N ALA A 46 31.18 -34.41 0.72
CA ALA A 46 31.38 -35.84 0.54
C ALA A 46 30.07 -36.48 0.08
N GLU A 47 28.96 -36.11 0.70
CA GLU A 47 27.61 -36.52 0.34
C GLU A 47 27.18 -35.94 -1.02
N VAL A 48 27.51 -34.69 -1.33
CA VAL A 48 27.25 -34.12 -2.66
C VAL A 48 27.96 -34.92 -3.76
N ARG A 49 29.20 -35.37 -3.51
CA ARG A 49 29.95 -36.20 -4.47
C ARG A 49 29.30 -37.58 -4.64
N THR A 50 28.84 -38.21 -3.56
CA THR A 50 28.14 -39.51 -3.64
C THR A 50 26.78 -39.38 -4.31
N LEU A 51 25.98 -38.37 -3.95
CA LEU A 51 24.67 -38.09 -4.55
C LEU A 51 24.76 -37.76 -6.05
N LYS A 52 25.81 -37.04 -6.47
CA LYS A 52 26.11 -36.82 -7.89
C LYS A 52 26.48 -38.11 -8.62
N LYS A 53 27.33 -38.96 -8.02
CA LYS A 53 27.67 -40.29 -8.58
C LYS A 53 26.43 -41.18 -8.71
N GLN A 54 25.49 -41.07 -7.77
CA GLN A 54 24.24 -41.83 -7.76
C GLN A 54 23.12 -41.18 -8.60
N LYS A 55 23.36 -40.05 -9.28
CA LYS A 55 22.36 -39.26 -10.04
C LYS A 55 21.07 -38.95 -9.26
N ARG A 56 21.14 -38.84 -7.93
CA ARG A 56 19.97 -38.54 -7.09
C ARG A 56 19.78 -37.02 -6.96
N PRO A 57 18.54 -36.50 -7.09
CA PRO A 57 18.27 -35.10 -6.83
C PRO A 57 18.46 -34.80 -5.34
N PHE A 58 19.06 -33.65 -5.02
CA PHE A 58 19.24 -33.21 -3.64
C PHE A 58 18.96 -31.71 -3.50
N SER A 59 18.42 -31.32 -2.34
CA SER A 59 18.12 -29.93 -1.99
C SER A 59 19.09 -29.42 -0.93
N TRP A 60 19.55 -28.18 -1.07
CA TRP A 60 20.37 -27.53 -0.05
C TRP A 60 19.53 -27.16 1.18
N LYS A 61 20.08 -27.40 2.37
CA LYS A 61 19.52 -26.99 3.66
C LYS A 61 20.55 -26.14 4.40
N ILE A 62 20.08 -25.15 5.15
CA ILE A 62 20.92 -24.16 5.84
C ILE A 62 20.50 -24.13 7.30
N SER A 63 21.45 -24.05 8.23
CA SER A 63 21.13 -23.87 9.64
C SER A 63 20.50 -22.50 9.89
N GLU A 64 19.54 -22.43 10.80
CA GLU A 64 18.90 -21.19 11.23
C GLU A 64 19.92 -20.13 11.70
N GLU A 65 20.94 -20.54 12.45
CA GLU A 65 21.96 -19.66 13.02
C GLU A 65 22.70 -18.84 11.96
N LEU A 66 23.06 -19.45 10.83
CA LEU A 66 23.74 -18.77 9.73
C LEU A 66 22.86 -17.71 9.06
N ILE A 67 21.56 -17.98 8.97
CA ILE A 67 20.60 -17.08 8.35
C ILE A 67 20.39 -15.87 9.26
N LEU A 68 20.20 -16.09 10.56
CA LEU A 68 20.09 -15.02 11.53
C LEU A 68 21.38 -14.19 11.56
N GLN A 69 22.55 -14.85 11.58
CA GLN A 69 23.83 -14.17 11.64
C GLN A 69 24.18 -13.40 10.35
N GLN A 70 23.73 -13.82 9.17
CA GLN A 70 24.02 -13.04 7.96
C GLN A 70 22.92 -12.01 7.68
N PHE A 71 21.65 -12.40 7.75
CA PHE A 71 20.57 -11.53 7.30
C PHE A 71 20.06 -10.60 8.39
N LEU A 72 20.08 -10.98 9.68
CA LEU A 72 19.74 -10.07 10.77
C LEU A 72 20.95 -9.28 11.25
N ARG A 73 22.14 -9.90 11.28
CA ARG A 73 23.37 -9.20 11.67
C ARG A 73 23.85 -8.22 10.61
N ASN A 74 23.55 -8.38 9.32
CA ASN A 74 23.80 -7.30 8.35
C ASN A 74 22.82 -6.14 8.52
N THR A 75 21.60 -6.38 9.01
CA THR A 75 20.70 -5.30 9.41
C THR A 75 21.25 -4.56 10.63
N THR A 76 21.77 -5.27 11.64
CA THR A 76 22.27 -4.64 12.87
C THR A 76 23.74 -4.18 12.82
N LEU A 77 24.61 -4.77 12.01
CA LEU A 77 26.01 -4.32 11.81
C LEU A 77 26.11 -3.22 10.76
N GLN A 78 25.20 -3.13 9.77
CA GLN A 78 25.07 -1.88 9.00
C GLN A 78 24.56 -0.72 9.86
N VAL A 79 23.87 -1.03 10.97
CA VAL A 79 23.49 -0.03 11.98
C VAL A 79 24.67 0.27 12.91
N ALA A 80 25.40 -0.75 13.40
CA ALA A 80 26.44 -0.61 14.43
C ALA A 80 27.83 -0.18 13.93
N ALA A 81 28.27 -0.62 12.75
CA ALA A 81 29.57 -0.22 12.19
C ALA A 81 29.58 1.23 11.72
N LYS A 82 28.40 1.81 11.45
CA LYS A 82 28.29 3.24 11.23
C LYS A 82 28.34 4.03 12.55
N THR A 83 28.01 3.46 13.71
CA THR A 83 27.80 4.19 14.98
C THR A 83 29.05 4.88 15.56
N GLN A 84 30.28 4.43 15.25
CA GLN A 84 31.48 5.00 15.89
C GLN A 84 32.09 6.22 15.17
N GLU A 85 31.91 6.39 13.85
CA GLU A 85 32.24 7.67 13.16
C GLU A 85 31.02 8.62 13.12
N LYS A 86 29.82 8.11 13.34
CA LYS A 86 28.55 8.83 13.19
C LYS A 86 28.12 9.74 14.34
N THR A 87 28.70 9.74 15.54
CA THR A 87 28.07 10.51 16.63
C THR A 87 27.95 12.03 16.35
N LYS A 88 28.79 12.59 15.46
CA LYS A 88 28.63 13.95 14.93
C LYS A 88 27.76 14.03 13.67
N GLU A 89 27.92 13.11 12.72
CA GLU A 89 27.12 13.10 11.48
C GLU A 89 25.66 12.66 11.71
N ASP A 90 25.39 11.75 12.64
CA ASP A 90 24.05 11.37 13.08
C ASP A 90 23.37 12.50 13.84
N SER A 91 24.09 13.35 14.57
CA SER A 91 23.49 14.55 15.16
C SER A 91 23.00 15.51 14.07
N ALA A 92 23.77 15.64 12.98
CA ALA A 92 23.40 16.46 11.82
C ALA A 92 22.31 15.82 10.95
N LEU A 93 22.33 14.50 10.77
CA LEU A 93 21.28 13.77 10.07
C LEU A 93 19.99 13.71 10.91
N PHE A 94 20.10 13.61 12.23
CA PHE A 94 18.96 13.65 13.13
C PHE A 94 18.33 15.05 13.14
N SER A 95 19.14 16.12 13.16
CA SER A 95 18.61 17.48 13.02
C SER A 95 17.99 17.74 11.64
N LEU A 96 18.56 17.16 10.57
CA LEU A 96 17.97 17.19 9.22
C LEU A 96 16.64 16.42 9.18
N LEU A 97 16.58 15.22 9.74
CA LEU A 97 15.36 14.42 9.81
C LEU A 97 14.29 15.11 10.68
N GLN A 98 14.71 15.78 11.75
CA GLN A 98 13.83 16.55 12.60
C GLN A 98 13.28 17.78 11.87
N SER A 99 14.11 18.50 11.12
CA SER A 99 13.66 19.65 10.30
C SER A 99 12.79 19.21 9.13
N GLU A 100 13.08 18.06 8.50
CA GLU A 100 12.21 17.46 7.50
C GLU A 100 10.86 17.05 8.09
N LEU A 101 10.84 16.43 9.28
CA LEU A 101 9.59 16.10 9.98
C LEU A 101 8.77 17.34 10.30
N GLU A 102 9.43 18.40 10.77
CA GLU A 102 8.79 19.66 11.10
C GLU A 102 8.23 20.34 9.84
N SER A 103 9.01 20.38 8.75
CA SER A 103 8.57 20.86 7.45
C SER A 103 7.38 20.05 6.90
N LYS A 104 7.41 18.72 7.03
CA LYS A 104 6.29 17.86 6.62
C LYS A 104 5.05 18.08 7.47
N LYS A 105 5.22 18.30 8.77
CA LYS A 105 4.12 18.62 9.68
C LYS A 105 3.50 19.97 9.36
N GLU A 106 4.30 20.98 9.03
CA GLU A 106 3.82 22.29 8.59
C GLU A 106 3.10 22.18 7.24
N GLN A 107 3.65 21.42 6.30
CA GLN A 107 2.99 21.13 5.02
C GLN A 107 1.63 20.45 5.21
N MET A 108 1.52 19.53 6.16
CA MET A 108 0.23 18.91 6.50
C MET A 108 -0.77 19.95 7.01
N LYS A 109 -0.37 20.83 7.93
CA LYS A 109 -1.25 21.90 8.42
C LYS A 109 -1.77 22.80 7.29
N VAL A 110 -0.88 23.23 6.39
CA VAL A 110 -1.26 24.06 5.24
C VAL A 110 -2.27 23.34 4.34
N LYS A 111 -2.10 22.02 4.14
CA LYS A 111 -3.07 21.22 3.37
C LYS A 111 -4.40 21.07 4.10
N ASP A 112 -4.39 20.89 5.41
CA ASP A 112 -5.61 20.82 6.21
C ASP A 112 -6.38 22.15 6.14
N ASP A 113 -5.69 23.29 6.22
CA ASP A 113 -6.29 24.63 6.05
C ASP A 113 -6.86 24.81 4.64
N GLN A 114 -6.16 24.33 3.60
CA GLN A 114 -6.68 24.34 2.22
C GLN A 114 -7.93 23.49 2.06
N ILE A 115 -7.97 22.30 2.69
CA ILE A 115 -9.15 21.43 2.69
C ILE A 115 -10.32 22.14 3.39
N GLN A 116 -10.06 22.82 4.51
CA GLN A 116 -11.09 23.59 5.21
C GLN A 116 -11.66 24.71 4.33
N ALA A 117 -10.80 25.50 3.67
CA ALA A 117 -11.23 26.55 2.76
C ALA A 117 -12.02 26.01 1.56
N LEU A 118 -11.57 24.89 0.96
CA LEU A 118 -12.31 24.23 -0.12
C LEU A 118 -13.68 23.72 0.34
N THR A 119 -13.76 23.18 1.55
CA THR A 119 -15.02 22.71 2.13
C THR A 119 -16.00 23.86 2.33
N GLU A 120 -15.52 25.02 2.80
CA GLU A 120 -16.32 26.23 2.95
C GLU A 120 -16.80 26.76 1.60
N ILE A 121 -15.92 26.79 0.58
CA ILE A 121 -16.29 27.19 -0.78
C ILE A 121 -17.36 26.26 -1.35
N VAL A 122 -17.20 24.93 -1.22
CA VAL A 122 -18.20 23.95 -1.66
C VAL A 122 -19.52 24.17 -0.94
N HIS A 123 -19.49 24.44 0.37
CA HIS A 123 -20.70 24.72 1.13
C HIS A 123 -21.40 26.00 0.63
N SER A 124 -20.66 27.09 0.44
CA SER A 124 -21.22 28.35 -0.08
C SER A 124 -21.77 28.21 -1.51
N LEU A 125 -21.10 27.43 -2.36
CA LEU A 125 -21.57 27.13 -3.71
C LEU A 125 -22.84 26.29 -3.67
N ASN A 126 -22.91 25.30 -2.79
CA ASN A 126 -24.08 24.47 -2.63
C ASN A 126 -25.29 25.28 -2.16
N GLU A 127 -25.10 26.21 -1.21
CA GLU A 127 -26.19 27.09 -0.76
C GLU A 127 -26.62 28.04 -1.89
N ARG A 128 -25.70 28.64 -2.65
CA ARG A 128 -26.05 29.46 -3.83
C ARG A 128 -26.78 28.66 -4.91
N MET A 129 -26.38 27.41 -5.15
CA MET A 129 -27.09 26.54 -6.09
C MET A 129 -28.48 26.18 -5.57
N ARG A 130 -28.62 25.93 -4.27
CA ARG A 130 -29.91 25.67 -3.64
C ARG A 130 -30.83 26.88 -3.74
N GLU A 131 -30.33 28.08 -3.42
CA GLU A 131 -31.04 29.35 -3.61
C GLU A 131 -31.43 29.56 -5.08
N GLY A 132 -30.49 29.35 -6.01
CA GLY A 132 -30.74 29.42 -7.45
C GLY A 132 -31.81 28.44 -7.92
N ASN A 133 -31.81 27.21 -7.40
CA ASN A 133 -32.84 26.22 -7.71
C ASN A 133 -34.20 26.62 -7.14
N VAL A 134 -34.26 27.19 -5.93
CA VAL A 134 -35.49 27.70 -5.33
C VAL A 134 -36.05 28.88 -6.13
N LEU A 135 -35.19 29.82 -6.54
CA LEU A 135 -35.57 30.96 -7.37
C LEU A 135 -36.00 30.53 -8.77
N MET A 136 -35.32 29.56 -9.38
CA MET A 136 -35.73 29.02 -10.67
C MET A 136 -37.07 28.29 -10.56
N ALA A 137 -37.29 27.53 -9.48
CA ALA A 137 -38.57 26.88 -9.23
C ALA A 137 -39.70 27.90 -8.98
N SER A 138 -39.44 29.00 -8.28
CA SER A 138 -40.42 30.08 -8.10
C SER A 138 -40.69 30.82 -9.41
N LEU A 139 -39.66 31.13 -10.19
CA LEU A 139 -39.79 31.74 -11.50
C LEU A 139 -40.51 30.82 -12.49
N GLN A 140 -40.23 29.52 -12.48
CA GLN A 140 -41.00 28.52 -13.21
C GLN A 140 -42.45 28.50 -12.76
N LYS A 141 -42.76 28.58 -11.46
CA LYS A 141 -44.16 28.69 -10.99
C LYS A 141 -44.81 29.97 -11.52
N HIS A 142 -44.13 31.11 -11.49
CA HIS A 142 -44.69 32.37 -11.98
C HIS A 142 -44.84 32.43 -13.51
N LEU A 143 -43.96 31.78 -14.27
CA LEU A 143 -44.04 31.69 -15.74
C LEU A 143 -44.97 30.55 -16.21
N ALA A 144 -45.08 29.48 -15.43
CA ALA A 144 -46.01 28.37 -15.66
C ALA A 144 -47.41 28.66 -15.10
N LEU A 145 -47.64 29.82 -14.47
CA LEU A 145 -48.96 30.43 -14.45
C LEU A 145 -49.22 30.95 -15.87
N PRO A 146 -50.09 30.31 -16.68
CA PRO A 146 -50.51 30.91 -17.92
C PRO A 146 -51.16 32.26 -17.60
N ALA A 147 -50.80 33.27 -18.38
CA ALA A 147 -51.51 34.54 -18.38
C ALA A 147 -53.00 34.26 -18.62
N GLY A 148 -53.81 34.50 -17.59
CA GLY A 148 -55.26 34.63 -17.65
C GLY A 148 -56.06 33.33 -17.71
N THR A 149 -56.61 32.91 -16.57
CA THR A 149 -57.92 32.23 -16.50
C THR A 149 -58.59 32.51 -15.15
N ASP A 150 -58.99 33.76 -14.91
CA ASP A 150 -60.20 34.02 -14.13
C ASP A 150 -61.38 34.03 -15.11
N ALA A 151 -61.70 32.86 -15.67
CA ALA A 151 -62.95 32.59 -16.36
C ALA A 151 -63.01 31.12 -16.78
N VAL A 152 -63.92 30.39 -16.14
CA VAL A 152 -64.66 29.24 -16.70
C VAL A 152 -63.82 27.98 -16.98
N HIS A 153 -63.96 26.95 -16.15
CA HIS A 153 -64.74 25.74 -16.48
C HIS A 153 -64.50 24.64 -15.42
N LEU A 154 -65.55 24.37 -14.64
CA LEU A 154 -65.70 23.18 -13.80
C LEU A 154 -65.78 21.92 -14.67
N ASP A 155 -65.48 20.76 -14.07
CA ASP A 155 -65.62 19.40 -14.61
C ASP A 155 -64.61 18.93 -15.67
N ARG A 156 -63.77 17.96 -15.29
CA ARG A 156 -64.02 16.54 -15.65
C ARG A 156 -63.03 15.56 -14.97
N ARG A 157 -63.64 14.65 -14.20
CA ARG A 157 -63.21 13.35 -13.68
C ARG A 157 -62.10 12.55 -14.41
N GLU A 158 -61.32 11.89 -13.53
CA GLU A 158 -60.85 10.48 -13.51
C GLU A 158 -59.73 10.00 -14.45
N GLY A 159 -58.75 9.31 -13.82
CA GLY A 159 -58.06 8.12 -14.32
C GLY A 159 -56.81 8.35 -15.17
N ASP A 160 -55.62 8.15 -14.62
CA ASP A 160 -54.97 6.83 -14.72
C ASP A 160 -53.58 6.83 -14.09
N SER A 161 -53.35 5.73 -13.37
CA SER A 161 -52.08 5.30 -12.81
C SER A 161 -51.16 4.78 -13.92
N GLU A 162 -49.94 5.31 -14.03
CA GLU A 162 -48.85 4.57 -14.66
C GLU A 162 -47.57 4.67 -13.83
N LYS A 163 -47.10 3.48 -13.44
CA LYS A 163 -45.89 3.22 -12.68
C LYS A 163 -44.72 3.21 -13.66
N ASP A 164 -43.79 4.16 -13.55
CA ASP A 164 -42.49 4.03 -14.18
C ASP A 164 -41.44 3.55 -13.18
N GLU A 165 -41.17 2.24 -13.22
CA GLU A 165 -39.98 1.58 -12.68
C GLU A 165 -38.72 2.19 -13.30
N LYS A 166 -38.05 3.10 -12.58
CA LYS A 166 -36.71 3.55 -12.94
C LYS A 166 -35.68 2.53 -12.44
N GLN A 167 -35.13 1.75 -13.36
CA GLN A 167 -33.97 0.90 -13.10
C GLN A 167 -32.80 1.71 -12.51
N PRO A 168 -32.03 1.16 -11.55
CA PRO A 168 -30.92 1.87 -10.94
C PRO A 168 -29.79 2.04 -11.97
N LYS A 169 -29.46 3.30 -12.28
CA LYS A 169 -28.31 3.64 -13.11
C LYS A 169 -27.04 3.20 -12.38
N LYS A 170 -26.34 2.21 -12.95
CA LYS A 170 -25.02 1.76 -12.49
C LYS A 170 -24.10 2.96 -12.32
N THR A 171 -23.56 3.11 -11.12
CA THR A 171 -22.64 4.19 -10.77
C THR A 171 -21.32 3.99 -11.50
N TRP A 172 -20.62 5.10 -11.75
CA TRP A 172 -19.34 5.12 -12.47
C TRP A 172 -18.30 4.13 -11.93
N ILE A 173 -18.37 3.81 -10.63
CA ILE A 173 -17.49 2.87 -9.93
C ILE A 173 -17.63 1.43 -10.47
N GLU A 174 -18.84 0.99 -10.83
CA GLU A 174 -19.05 -0.35 -11.40
C GLU A 174 -18.56 -0.48 -12.85
N ARG A 175 -18.38 0.63 -13.57
CA ARG A 175 -17.82 0.61 -14.95
C ARG A 175 -16.29 0.56 -14.97
N LEU A 176 -15.63 0.87 -13.85
CA LEU A 176 -14.17 0.95 -13.78
C LEU A 176 -13.53 -0.33 -13.21
N PHE A 177 -14.29 -1.12 -12.45
CA PHE A 177 -13.77 -2.30 -11.75
C PHE A 177 -14.56 -3.59 -12.03
N GLY A 178 -15.46 -3.57 -13.02
CA GLY A 178 -16.20 -4.73 -13.51
C GLY A 178 -15.54 -5.36 -14.72
#